data_AF-A0AAE0DR93-F1
#
_entry.id   AF-A0AAE0DR93-F1
#
_cell.length_a   1.000
_cell.length_b   1.000
_cell.length_c   1.000
_cell.angle_alpha   90.00
_cell.angle_beta   90.00
_cell.angle_gamma   90.00
#
_symmetry.space_group_name_H-M   'P 1'
#
loop_
_entity.id
_entity.type
_entity.pdbx_description
1 polymer ?
#
loop_
_entity_poly.entity_id
_entity_poly.type
_entity_poly.pdbx_seq_one_letter_code
_entity_poly.pdbx_strand_id
1 'polypeptide(L)'
;MTPPIPPRSISIHATPLTPEAFPPFGTVITSPLSPSTTTLPSTPPLGSAPANQGTALKYTNISPLTSTYRLAPSGAPAHPTMSMFTCFPRQLRPSKGGQLFDVRVLERHPYTTQTFVPLSTSSNTKTKSLIIVAPTLDSPSPPATSSGTPYFPQAKQGGPPDLDNMKAFVAEPGMGVTYGVGTWHAPMVVIGDGRVDFVVTQWVSGRGGEDCQEVEIQEGVEVVVSEEKVRARL
;
A
#
# COMPACT_ATOMS: atom_id res chain seq x y z
N MET A 1 25.36 -37.98 5.38
CA MET A 1 24.08 -37.26 5.27
C MET A 1 24.40 -35.81 4.98
N THR A 2 23.99 -35.31 3.82
CA THR A 2 24.04 -33.88 3.50
C THR A 2 23.06 -33.14 4.42
N PRO A 3 23.46 -32.05 5.09
CA PRO A 3 22.54 -31.29 5.93
C PRO A 3 21.41 -30.71 5.06
N PRO A 4 20.16 -30.67 5.56
CA PRO A 4 19.07 -30.04 4.82
C PRO A 4 19.40 -28.56 4.62
N ILE A 5 19.28 -28.10 3.37
CA ILE A 5 19.39 -26.67 3.06
C ILE A 5 18.22 -25.98 3.76
N PRO A 6 18.45 -25.02 4.67
CA PRO A 6 17.35 -24.30 5.28
C PRO A 6 16.53 -23.60 4.19
N PRO A 7 15.19 -23.54 4.31
CA PRO A 7 14.38 -22.82 3.36
C PRO A 7 14.92 -21.40 3.20
N ARG A 8 14.95 -20.91 1.96
CA ARG A 8 15.45 -19.57 1.64
C ARG A 8 14.64 -18.55 2.45
N SER A 9 15.30 -17.88 3.39
CA SER A 9 14.72 -16.78 4.15
C SER A 9 14.94 -15.46 3.41
N ILE A 10 13.88 -14.72 3.17
CA ILE A 10 13.81 -13.39 2.60
C ILE A 10 13.54 -12.41 3.75
N SER A 11 14.49 -11.50 3.98
CA SER A 11 14.39 -10.48 5.01
C SER A 11 14.35 -9.10 4.36
N ILE A 12 13.27 -8.34 4.58
CA ILE A 12 13.01 -7.05 3.94
C ILE A 12 13.03 -5.97 5.03
N HIS A 13 13.87 -4.94 4.87
CA HIS A 13 13.85 -3.81 5.80
C HIS A 13 12.75 -2.83 5.44
N ALA A 14 11.89 -2.51 6.41
CA ALA A 14 10.89 -1.48 6.23
C ALA A 14 11.56 -0.09 6.20
N THR A 15 11.24 0.71 5.18
CA THR A 15 11.71 2.10 5.05
C THR A 15 10.55 3.09 5.24
N PRO A 16 10.77 4.38 5.48
CA PRO A 16 9.67 5.35 5.51
C PRO A 16 8.86 5.33 4.20
N LEU A 17 7.53 5.40 4.30
CA LEU A 17 6.66 5.55 3.14
C LEU A 17 6.75 6.97 2.60
N THR A 18 7.06 7.13 1.31
CA THR A 18 7.03 8.44 0.63
C THR A 18 6.35 8.35 -0.73
N PRO A 19 5.77 9.45 -1.25
CA PRO A 19 5.18 9.48 -2.59
C PRO A 19 6.15 9.07 -3.71
N GLU A 20 7.45 9.31 -3.54
CA GLU A 20 8.49 9.03 -4.54
C GLU A 20 8.94 7.58 -4.52
N ALA A 21 8.89 6.92 -3.35
CA ALA A 21 9.35 5.55 -3.16
C ALA A 21 8.26 4.49 -3.43
N PHE A 22 6.99 4.89 -3.46
CA PHE A 22 5.87 3.97 -3.60
C PHE A 22 5.50 3.56 -5.05
N PRO A 23 5.78 4.36 -6.10
CA PRO A 23 5.69 3.86 -7.47
C PRO A 23 6.66 2.67 -7.69
N PRO A 24 6.27 1.64 -8.46
CA PRO A 24 5.07 1.56 -9.30
C PRO A 24 3.85 0.95 -8.59
N PHE A 25 3.91 0.68 -7.28
CA PHE A 25 2.89 -0.08 -6.54
C PHE A 25 1.58 0.69 -6.36
N GLY A 26 1.62 2.01 -6.48
CA GLY A 26 0.43 2.86 -6.38
C GLY A 26 0.77 4.28 -5.99
N THR A 27 -0.07 4.90 -5.17
CA THR A 27 0.09 6.29 -4.71
C THR A 27 -0.04 6.39 -3.19
N VAL A 28 0.68 7.36 -2.63
CA VAL A 28 0.58 7.73 -1.20
C VAL A 28 -0.31 8.96 -1.08
N ILE A 29 -1.31 8.90 -0.19
CA ILE A 29 -2.19 10.02 0.12
C ILE A 29 -1.67 10.69 1.39
N THR A 30 -1.15 11.90 1.24
CA THR A 30 -0.67 12.71 2.37
C THR A 30 -0.95 14.18 2.12
N SER A 31 -0.98 14.97 3.18
CA SER A 31 -1.03 16.43 3.06
C SER A 31 0.29 16.93 2.46
N PRO A 32 0.26 17.75 1.40
CA PRO A 32 1.46 18.43 0.90
C PRO A 32 1.88 19.61 1.79
N LEU A 33 1.06 19.99 2.77
CA LEU A 33 1.39 21.00 3.77
C LEU A 33 2.05 20.36 4.99
N SER A 34 3.00 21.10 5.60
CA SER A 34 3.58 20.73 6.88
C SER A 34 2.48 20.60 7.96
N PRO A 35 2.58 19.64 8.89
CA PRO A 35 1.71 19.56 10.05
C PRO A 35 1.72 20.83 10.92
N SER A 36 2.79 21.65 10.83
CA SER A 36 2.91 22.93 11.53
C SER A 36 2.19 24.09 10.84
N THR A 37 1.67 23.90 9.61
CA THR A 37 0.94 24.94 8.87
C THR A 37 -0.46 25.09 9.47
N THR A 38 -0.65 26.15 10.25
CA THR A 38 -1.93 26.48 10.92
C THR A 38 -2.70 27.62 10.27
N THR A 39 -2.07 28.34 9.33
CA THR A 39 -2.68 29.46 8.60
C THR A 39 -2.61 29.21 7.09
N LEU A 40 -3.54 29.80 6.36
CA LEU A 40 -3.57 29.69 4.90
C LEU A 40 -2.32 30.37 4.31
N PRO A 41 -1.56 29.69 3.43
CA PRO A 41 -0.47 30.33 2.70
C PRO A 41 -0.97 31.51 1.89
N SER A 42 -0.23 32.62 1.89
CA SER A 42 -0.58 33.83 1.12
C SER A 42 -0.58 33.58 -0.38
N THR A 43 0.21 32.62 -0.86
CA THR A 43 0.23 32.14 -2.24
C THR A 43 -0.13 30.66 -2.26
N PRO A 44 -1.15 30.24 -3.04
CA PRO A 44 -1.52 28.83 -3.15
C PRO A 44 -0.33 27.98 -3.61
N PRO A 45 -0.03 26.87 -2.91
CA PRO A 45 0.98 25.89 -3.35
C PRO A 45 0.66 25.32 -4.74
N LEU A 46 1.70 24.82 -5.41
CA LEU A 46 1.56 24.16 -6.71
C LEU A 46 0.55 23.01 -6.64
N GLY A 47 -0.33 22.91 -7.64
CA GLY A 47 -1.37 21.88 -7.70
C GLY A 47 -2.57 22.11 -6.78
N SER A 48 -2.64 23.27 -6.12
CA SER A 48 -3.76 23.68 -5.29
C SER A 48 -4.54 24.86 -5.89
N ALA A 49 -5.82 24.96 -5.53
CA ALA A 49 -6.64 26.14 -5.80
C ALA A 49 -7.33 26.61 -4.51
N PRO A 50 -7.50 27.93 -4.29
CA PRO A 50 -8.35 28.44 -3.22
C PRO A 50 -9.77 27.89 -3.33
N ALA A 51 -10.35 27.53 -2.20
CA ALA A 51 -11.71 27.04 -2.06
C ALA A 51 -12.36 27.65 -0.80
N ASN A 52 -13.67 27.41 -0.63
CA ASN A 52 -14.45 27.88 0.53
C ASN A 52 -14.23 29.37 0.84
N GLN A 53 -14.45 30.23 -0.17
CA GLN A 53 -14.28 31.68 -0.05
C GLN A 53 -12.88 32.11 0.47
N GLY A 54 -11.83 31.35 0.12
CA GLY A 54 -10.46 31.67 0.51
C GLY A 54 -10.09 31.17 1.92
N THR A 55 -10.78 30.16 2.44
CA THR A 55 -10.46 29.52 3.73
C THR A 55 -9.91 28.10 3.59
N ALA A 56 -9.89 27.55 2.38
CA ALA A 56 -9.38 26.20 2.11
C ALA A 56 -8.51 26.16 0.86
N LEU A 57 -7.65 25.14 0.78
CA LEU A 57 -6.94 24.75 -0.44
C LEU A 57 -7.50 23.41 -0.92
N LYS A 58 -7.91 23.37 -2.19
CA LYS A 58 -8.32 22.14 -2.87
C LYS A 58 -7.16 21.60 -3.70
N TYR A 59 -6.73 20.39 -3.38
CA TYR A 59 -5.83 19.59 -4.23
C TYR A 59 -6.70 18.60 -5.03
N THR A 60 -6.52 18.58 -6.35
CA THR A 60 -7.30 17.70 -7.24
C THR A 60 -6.42 16.56 -7.73
N ASN A 61 -7.01 15.39 -7.98
CA ASN A 61 -6.31 14.20 -8.50
C ASN A 61 -5.17 13.69 -7.59
N ILE A 62 -5.38 13.71 -6.27
CA ILE A 62 -4.39 13.24 -5.29
C ILE A 62 -4.15 11.72 -5.32
N SER A 63 -5.09 10.95 -5.87
CA SER A 63 -4.99 9.50 -6.04
C SER A 63 -6.01 9.01 -7.08
N PRO A 64 -5.70 7.98 -7.90
CA PRO A 64 -6.66 7.41 -8.84
C PRO A 64 -7.73 6.56 -8.14
N LEU A 65 -8.94 6.55 -8.70
CA LEU A 65 -10.00 5.57 -8.39
C LEU A 65 -10.34 4.82 -9.66
N THR A 66 -9.69 3.67 -9.87
CA THR A 66 -9.74 2.94 -11.15
C THR A 66 -10.55 1.65 -11.04
N SER A 67 -11.35 1.41 -12.08
CA SER A 67 -12.06 0.15 -12.31
C SER A 67 -11.77 -0.36 -13.71
N THR A 68 -11.41 -1.63 -13.80
CA THR A 68 -11.17 -2.36 -15.05
C THR A 68 -11.97 -3.65 -15.10
N TYR A 69 -13.03 -3.80 -14.30
CA TYR A 69 -13.91 -4.98 -14.29
C TYR A 69 -14.56 -5.29 -15.64
N ARG A 70 -14.62 -4.32 -16.57
CA ARG A 70 -14.95 -4.58 -17.99
C ARG A 70 -14.03 -5.60 -18.68
N LEU A 71 -12.86 -5.85 -18.10
CA LEU A 71 -11.87 -6.85 -18.56
C LEU A 71 -11.98 -8.17 -17.78
N ALA A 72 -12.85 -8.25 -16.77
CA ALA A 72 -13.03 -9.46 -15.97
C ALA A 72 -13.81 -10.53 -16.77
N PRO A 73 -13.45 -11.82 -16.66
CA PRO A 73 -14.08 -12.91 -17.41
C PRO A 73 -15.60 -13.01 -17.24
N SER A 74 -16.11 -12.71 -16.04
CA SER A 74 -17.54 -12.80 -15.77
C SER A 74 -18.39 -11.78 -16.52
N GLY A 75 -17.78 -10.67 -16.95
CA GLY A 75 -18.50 -9.51 -17.48
C GLY A 75 -19.45 -8.86 -16.47
N ALA A 76 -19.35 -9.21 -15.17
CA ALA A 76 -20.22 -8.67 -14.14
C ALA A 76 -19.98 -7.16 -13.97
N PRO A 77 -21.05 -6.35 -13.80
CA PRO A 77 -20.88 -4.95 -13.46
C PRO A 77 -20.25 -4.83 -12.08
N ALA A 78 -19.37 -3.84 -11.92
CA ALA A 78 -18.81 -3.46 -10.62
C ALA A 78 -19.34 -2.10 -10.18
N HIS A 79 -19.39 -1.90 -8.88
CA HIS A 79 -19.84 -0.65 -8.27
C HIS A 79 -18.80 -0.12 -7.28
N PRO A 80 -18.65 1.21 -7.17
CA PRO A 80 -17.78 1.79 -6.16
C PRO A 80 -18.34 1.47 -4.77
N THR A 81 -17.47 1.05 -3.87
CA THR A 81 -17.82 0.62 -2.52
C THR A 81 -16.90 1.33 -1.54
N MET A 82 -17.49 1.79 -0.44
CA MET A 82 -16.75 2.28 0.72
C MET A 82 -16.97 1.30 1.88
N SER A 83 -15.90 0.90 2.55
CA SER A 83 -15.92 0.01 3.71
C SER A 83 -15.14 0.62 4.87
N MET A 84 -15.37 0.13 6.07
CA MET A 84 -14.59 0.49 7.27
C MET A 84 -13.75 -0.70 7.69
N PHE A 85 -12.45 -0.49 7.85
CA PHE A 85 -11.53 -1.48 8.39
C PHE A 85 -11.02 -0.98 9.73
N THR A 86 -11.43 -1.63 10.82
CA THR A 86 -10.88 -1.39 12.15
C THR A 86 -9.76 -2.39 12.40
N CYS A 87 -8.51 -1.94 12.27
CA CYS A 87 -7.32 -2.77 12.32
C CYS A 87 -6.61 -2.64 13.66
N PHE A 88 -6.42 -3.77 14.34
CA PHE A 88 -5.69 -3.85 15.61
C PHE A 88 -4.20 -4.18 15.39
N PRO A 89 -3.30 -3.80 16.31
CA PRO A 89 -1.89 -4.12 16.23
C PRO A 89 -1.61 -5.61 16.04
N ARG A 90 -0.77 -5.92 15.07
CA ARG A 90 -0.21 -7.25 14.84
C ARG A 90 0.98 -7.47 15.76
N GLN A 91 1.11 -8.69 16.27
CA GLN A 91 2.25 -9.08 17.09
C GLN A 91 3.51 -9.16 16.23
N LEU A 92 4.59 -8.58 16.73
CA LEU A 92 5.92 -8.65 16.12
C LEU A 92 6.82 -9.55 16.94
N ARG A 93 7.63 -10.38 16.27
CA ARG A 93 8.63 -11.21 16.94
C ARG A 93 9.85 -10.36 17.32
N PRO A 94 10.42 -10.51 18.52
CA PRO A 94 11.68 -9.87 18.87
C PRO A 94 12.83 -10.35 17.98
N SER A 95 13.74 -9.45 17.61
CA SER A 95 14.98 -9.79 16.91
C SER A 95 16.15 -8.93 17.37
N LYS A 96 17.38 -9.39 17.08
CA LYS A 96 18.59 -8.63 17.39
C LYS A 96 18.62 -7.37 16.50
N GLY A 97 18.21 -6.23 17.07
CA GLY A 97 18.21 -4.93 16.38
C GLY A 97 16.84 -4.40 15.94
N GLY A 98 15.74 -4.99 16.42
CA GLY A 98 14.39 -4.48 16.17
C GLY A 98 13.33 -5.56 16.37
N GLN A 99 12.25 -5.46 15.58
CA GLN A 99 11.16 -6.41 15.59
C GLN A 99 10.91 -6.95 14.18
N LEU A 100 10.35 -8.15 14.08
CA LEU A 100 10.07 -8.84 12.82
C LEU A 100 8.56 -9.03 12.66
N PHE A 101 8.06 -8.71 11.48
CA PHE A 101 6.72 -9.09 11.04
C PHE A 101 6.81 -10.24 10.04
N ASP A 102 6.16 -11.37 10.33
CA ASP A 102 6.12 -12.51 9.41
C ASP A 102 5.03 -12.32 8.36
N VAL A 103 5.41 -12.25 7.09
CA VAL A 103 4.46 -12.13 5.98
C VAL A 103 3.95 -13.52 5.61
N ARG A 104 2.65 -13.74 5.79
CA ARG A 104 1.99 -15.04 5.56
C ARG A 104 1.00 -15.04 4.41
N VAL A 105 0.54 -13.87 4.01
CA VAL A 105 -0.44 -13.72 2.93
C VAL A 105 -0.07 -12.49 2.13
N LEU A 106 -0.17 -12.60 0.81
CA LEU A 106 -0.32 -11.46 -0.08
C LEU A 106 -1.62 -11.62 -0.84
N GLU A 107 -2.31 -10.50 -1.04
CA GLU A 107 -3.53 -10.40 -1.81
C GLU A 107 -3.35 -9.38 -2.93
N ARG A 108 -4.21 -9.45 -3.95
CA ARG A 108 -4.34 -8.40 -4.96
C ARG A 108 -5.78 -8.26 -5.40
N HIS A 109 -6.10 -7.07 -5.91
CA HIS A 109 -7.37 -6.74 -6.54
C HIS A 109 -7.15 -6.56 -8.06
N PRO A 110 -7.36 -7.59 -8.89
CA PRO A 110 -6.93 -7.60 -10.30
C PRO A 110 -7.57 -6.53 -11.17
N TYR A 111 -8.75 -6.02 -10.77
CA TYR A 111 -9.55 -5.14 -11.60
C TYR A 111 -9.85 -3.78 -10.97
N THR A 112 -9.29 -3.45 -9.82
CA THR A 112 -9.52 -2.14 -9.19
C THR A 112 -8.33 -1.67 -8.37
N THR A 113 -8.22 -0.36 -8.20
CA THR A 113 -7.43 0.22 -7.12
C THR A 113 -8.13 0.00 -5.79
N GLN A 114 -7.37 -0.25 -4.73
CA GLN A 114 -7.88 -0.26 -3.37
C GLN A 114 -7.18 0.81 -2.55
N THR A 115 -7.96 1.71 -1.96
CA THR A 115 -7.46 2.84 -1.19
C THR A 115 -7.79 2.65 0.28
N PHE A 116 -6.83 2.89 1.17
CA PHE A 116 -7.03 2.98 2.62
C PHE A 116 -6.64 4.39 3.08
N VAL A 117 -7.56 5.07 3.75
CA VAL A 117 -7.32 6.38 4.37
C VAL A 117 -7.63 6.29 5.86
N PRO A 118 -6.67 6.54 6.76
CA PRO A 118 -6.93 6.55 8.19
C PRO A 118 -7.89 7.70 8.55
N LEU A 119 -8.91 7.41 9.36
CA LEU A 119 -9.86 8.44 9.83
C LEU A 119 -9.23 9.44 10.81
N SER A 120 -8.21 9.02 11.54
CA SER A 120 -7.57 9.84 12.57
C SER A 120 -6.08 9.99 12.29
N THR A 121 -5.63 11.25 12.30
CA THR A 121 -4.23 11.59 12.53
C THR A 121 -3.98 11.45 14.03
N SER A 122 -3.75 10.22 14.51
CA SER A 122 -3.56 10.02 15.94
C SER A 122 -2.32 10.80 16.41
N SER A 123 -2.40 11.50 17.55
CA SER A 123 -1.22 12.06 18.22
C SER A 123 -0.29 10.96 18.74
N ASN A 124 -0.73 9.70 18.71
CA ASN A 124 0.06 8.54 19.03
C ASN A 124 1.00 8.18 17.88
N THR A 125 2.24 8.61 18.00
CA THR A 125 3.32 8.32 17.04
C THR A 125 3.83 6.87 17.10
N LYS A 126 3.42 6.10 18.12
CA LYS A 126 3.80 4.68 18.25
C LYS A 126 2.98 3.77 17.36
N THR A 127 1.73 4.14 17.07
CA THR A 127 0.85 3.37 16.19
C THR A 127 1.14 3.73 14.75
N LYS A 128 1.60 2.75 13.96
CA LYS A 128 1.96 2.94 12.55
C LYS A 128 1.34 1.83 11.70
N SER A 129 1.31 2.06 10.39
CA SER A 129 0.91 1.02 9.43
C SER A 129 2.11 0.52 8.66
N LEU A 130 2.19 -0.79 8.46
CA LEU A 130 3.21 -1.42 7.64
C LEU A 130 2.60 -1.76 6.27
N ILE A 131 3.12 -1.12 5.22
CA ILE A 131 2.67 -1.31 3.85
C ILE A 131 3.65 -2.24 3.16
N ILE A 132 3.20 -3.43 2.78
CA ILE A 132 4.05 -4.46 2.18
C ILE A 132 3.49 -4.76 0.80
N VAL A 133 4.35 -4.66 -0.22
CA VAL A 133 3.97 -4.79 -1.63
C VAL A 133 4.97 -5.66 -2.39
N ALA A 134 4.49 -6.31 -3.44
CA ALA A 134 5.31 -7.10 -4.33
C ALA A 134 4.98 -6.78 -5.79
N PRO A 135 5.99 -6.74 -6.69
CA PRO A 135 5.73 -6.83 -8.12
C PRO A 135 5.05 -8.16 -8.46
N THR A 136 4.48 -8.23 -9.66
CA THR A 136 4.01 -9.51 -10.21
C THR A 136 5.11 -10.12 -11.06
N LEU A 137 5.46 -11.39 -10.83
CA LEU A 137 6.36 -12.12 -11.73
C LEU A 137 5.69 -12.26 -13.09
N ASP A 138 6.43 -11.92 -14.15
CA ASP A 138 5.96 -12.18 -15.51
C ASP A 138 5.78 -13.70 -15.70
N SER A 139 4.55 -14.12 -16.00
CA SER A 139 4.42 -15.31 -16.87
C SER A 139 5.00 -14.92 -18.23
N PRO A 140 5.83 -15.77 -18.88
CA PRO A 140 6.37 -15.46 -20.20
C PRO A 140 5.20 -15.14 -21.15
N SER A 141 5.13 -13.87 -21.56
CA SER A 141 4.10 -13.39 -22.48
C SER A 141 4.61 -13.55 -23.93
N PRO A 142 3.75 -13.89 -24.91
CA PRO A 142 4.12 -13.88 -26.32
C PRO A 142 4.47 -12.44 -26.78
N PRO A 143 5.21 -12.27 -27.89
CA PRO A 143 5.86 -11.00 -28.23
C PRO A 143 4.88 -9.84 -28.50
N ALA A 144 5.24 -8.66 -28.01
CA ALA A 144 4.43 -7.44 -28.03
C ALA A 144 4.33 -6.79 -29.42
N THR A 145 3.13 -6.31 -29.79
CA THR A 145 2.95 -5.34 -30.89
C THR A 145 2.85 -3.92 -30.33
N SER A 146 3.65 -3.02 -30.89
CA SER A 146 3.82 -1.62 -30.49
C SER A 146 2.69 -0.70 -30.97
N SER A 147 2.05 0.04 -30.06
CA SER A 147 1.31 1.27 -30.43
C SER A 147 1.39 2.31 -29.31
N GLY A 148 1.96 3.48 -29.63
CA GLY A 148 2.33 4.56 -28.71
C GLY A 148 1.15 5.36 -28.14
N THR A 149 0.54 4.84 -27.09
CA THR A 149 -0.36 5.58 -26.19
C THR A 149 0.38 5.90 -24.88
N PRO A 150 0.04 6.99 -24.16
CA PRO A 150 0.65 7.30 -22.88
C PRO A 150 0.48 6.13 -21.91
N TYR A 151 1.60 5.64 -21.39
CA TYR A 151 1.70 4.45 -20.56
C TYR A 151 1.05 4.69 -19.19
N PHE A 152 -0.19 4.23 -19.04
CA PHE A 152 -0.70 3.81 -17.74
C PHE A 152 -0.32 2.34 -17.61
N PRO A 153 0.39 1.90 -16.55
CA PRO A 153 0.74 0.50 -16.40
C PRO A 153 -0.55 -0.33 -16.44
N GLN A 154 -0.74 -1.07 -17.53
CA GLN A 154 -1.74 -2.12 -17.58
C GLN A 154 -1.36 -3.12 -16.48
N ALA A 155 -2.31 -3.44 -15.62
CA ALA A 155 -2.16 -4.52 -14.66
C ALA A 155 -1.68 -5.76 -15.41
N LYS A 156 -0.53 -6.30 -15.03
CA LYS A 156 -0.13 -7.65 -15.44
C LYS A 156 -1.14 -8.60 -14.79
N GLN A 157 -2.19 -8.98 -15.53
CA GLN A 157 -3.32 -9.78 -15.00
C GLN A 157 -2.96 -11.26 -14.74
N GLY A 158 -1.69 -11.59 -14.55
CA GLY A 158 -1.22 -12.96 -14.41
C GLY A 158 0.12 -13.03 -13.71
N GLY A 159 0.35 -14.13 -12.98
CA GLY A 159 1.59 -14.42 -12.28
C GLY A 159 1.50 -14.25 -10.75
N PRO A 160 2.28 -15.03 -9.99
CA PRO A 160 2.41 -14.90 -8.54
C PRO A 160 3.19 -13.63 -8.14
N PRO A 161 3.19 -13.23 -6.86
CA PRO A 161 4.05 -12.15 -6.39
C PRO A 161 5.53 -12.50 -6.55
N ASP A 162 6.32 -11.50 -6.92
CA ASP A 162 7.78 -11.57 -6.91
C ASP A 162 8.30 -11.31 -5.49
N LEU A 163 8.48 -12.41 -4.74
CA LEU A 163 8.92 -12.35 -3.35
C LEU A 163 10.33 -11.76 -3.20
N ASP A 164 11.19 -11.92 -4.21
CA ASP A 164 12.57 -11.42 -4.18
C ASP A 164 12.63 -9.89 -4.35
N ASN A 165 11.59 -9.28 -4.95
CA ASN A 165 11.49 -7.84 -5.18
C ASN A 165 10.43 -7.15 -4.32
N MET A 166 10.00 -7.80 -3.24
CA MET A 166 9.10 -7.19 -2.26
C MET A 166 9.69 -5.92 -1.63
N LYS A 167 8.81 -5.00 -1.27
CA LYS A 167 9.13 -3.78 -0.52
C LYS A 167 8.23 -3.68 0.69
N ALA A 168 8.77 -3.11 1.77
CA ALA A 168 8.02 -2.81 2.97
C ALA A 168 8.25 -1.34 3.35
N PHE A 169 7.18 -0.67 3.75
CA PHE A 169 7.19 0.73 4.12
C PHE A 169 6.48 0.97 5.44
N VAL A 170 6.99 1.88 6.25
CA VAL A 170 6.31 2.38 7.45
C VAL A 170 5.56 3.66 7.08
N ALA A 171 4.23 3.61 7.15
CA ALA A 171 3.37 4.77 7.01
C ALA A 171 3.17 5.45 8.37
N GLU A 172 3.47 6.74 8.42
CA GLU A 172 3.22 7.57 9.60
C GLU A 172 1.70 7.82 9.79
N PRO A 173 1.26 8.18 11.01
CA PRO A 173 -0.14 8.53 11.26
C PRO A 173 -0.66 9.58 10.29
N GLY A 174 -1.85 9.35 9.74
CA GLY A 174 -2.48 10.26 8.77
C GLY A 174 -2.13 10.01 7.31
N MET A 175 -1.16 9.14 7.01
CA MET A 175 -0.87 8.75 5.63
C MET A 175 -1.85 7.67 5.16
N GLY A 176 -2.48 7.91 4.02
CA GLY A 176 -3.25 6.90 3.28
C GLY A 176 -2.42 6.29 2.15
N VAL A 177 -2.90 5.17 1.61
CA VAL A 177 -2.29 4.49 0.47
C VAL A 177 -3.36 4.07 -0.52
N THR A 178 -3.05 4.11 -1.81
CA THR A 178 -3.84 3.45 -2.85
C THR A 178 -2.95 2.45 -3.57
N TYR A 179 -3.31 1.18 -3.49
CA TYR A 179 -2.68 0.14 -4.30
C TYR A 179 -3.17 0.25 -5.74
N GLY A 180 -2.24 0.15 -6.69
CA GLY A 180 -2.55 0.11 -8.12
C GLY A 180 -3.29 -1.17 -8.48
N VAL A 181 -4.04 -1.15 -9.58
CA VAL A 181 -4.78 -2.31 -10.09
C VAL A 181 -3.86 -3.53 -10.21
N GLY A 182 -4.23 -4.63 -9.55
CA GLY A 182 -3.49 -5.90 -9.58
C GLY A 182 -2.17 -5.92 -8.81
N THR A 183 -1.84 -4.88 -8.05
CA THR A 183 -0.66 -4.86 -7.18
C THR A 183 -0.82 -5.89 -6.08
N TRP A 184 0.18 -6.74 -5.87
CA TRP A 184 0.24 -7.61 -4.71
C TRP A 184 0.61 -6.80 -3.46
N HIS A 185 -0.16 -6.97 -2.39
CA HIS A 185 0.11 -6.34 -1.10
C HIS A 185 -0.30 -7.27 0.05
N ALA A 186 0.25 -7.04 1.24
CA ALA A 186 -0.25 -7.73 2.43
C ALA A 186 -1.63 -7.16 2.82
N PRO A 187 -2.50 -7.97 3.47
CA PRO A 187 -3.64 -7.43 4.20
C PRO A 187 -3.17 -6.36 5.21
N MET A 188 -4.00 -5.36 5.49
CA MET A 188 -3.58 -4.19 6.28
C MET A 188 -2.92 -4.57 7.62
N VAL A 189 -1.70 -4.06 7.84
CA VAL A 189 -0.90 -4.34 9.03
C VAL A 189 -0.77 -3.07 9.87
N VAL A 190 -1.36 -3.08 11.06
CA VAL A 190 -1.12 -2.07 12.10
C VAL A 190 -0.10 -2.61 13.08
N ILE A 191 0.81 -1.76 13.55
CA ILE A 191 1.81 -2.06 14.59
C ILE A 191 1.80 -0.96 15.66
N GLY A 192 2.33 -1.26 16.85
CA GLY A 192 2.32 -0.34 17.99
C GLY A 192 1.31 -0.76 19.06
N ASP A 193 0.72 0.22 19.75
CA ASP A 193 -0.14 0.01 20.92
C ASP A 193 -1.61 0.43 20.73
N GLY A 194 -1.98 0.91 19.54
CA GLY A 194 -3.31 1.39 19.21
C GLY A 194 -3.88 0.81 17.92
N ARG A 195 -5.21 0.83 17.79
CA ARG A 195 -5.90 0.45 16.55
C ARG A 195 -5.93 1.64 15.57
N VAL A 196 -6.15 1.35 14.29
CA VAL A 196 -6.42 2.36 13.25
C VAL A 196 -7.70 2.00 12.53
N ASP A 197 -8.59 2.99 12.40
CA ASP A 197 -9.83 2.89 11.64
C ASP A 197 -9.59 3.50 10.24
N PHE A 198 -9.74 2.69 9.19
CA PHE A 198 -9.55 3.10 7.80
C PHE A 198 -10.86 3.16 7.05
N VAL A 199 -11.09 4.28 6.36
CA VAL A 199 -12.02 4.29 5.23
C VAL A 199 -11.33 3.62 4.06
N VAL A 200 -11.98 2.59 3.53
CA VAL A 200 -11.49 1.83 2.38
C VAL A 200 -12.38 2.09 1.19
N THR A 201 -11.80 2.43 0.03
CA THR A 201 -12.56 2.58 -1.21
C THR A 201 -12.00 1.67 -2.30
N GLN A 202 -12.90 1.00 -3.02
CA GLN A 202 -12.57 0.12 -4.13
C GLN A 202 -13.81 -0.10 -5.02
N TRP A 203 -13.66 -0.76 -6.16
CA TRP A 203 -14.79 -1.29 -6.92
C TRP A 203 -14.98 -2.78 -6.65
N VAL A 204 -16.23 -3.22 -6.55
CA VAL A 204 -16.58 -4.62 -6.24
C VAL A 204 -17.64 -5.11 -7.22
N SER A 205 -17.47 -6.33 -7.73
CA SER A 205 -18.44 -7.02 -8.60
C SER A 205 -19.28 -8.07 -7.85
N GLY A 206 -18.81 -8.52 -6.68
CA GLY A 206 -19.39 -9.64 -5.92
C GLY A 206 -18.93 -11.00 -6.42
N ARG A 207 -17.89 -11.05 -7.28
CA ARG A 207 -17.32 -12.27 -7.84
C ARG A 207 -15.97 -12.52 -7.19
N GLY A 208 -15.95 -13.41 -6.20
CA GLY A 208 -14.79 -13.74 -5.34
C GLY A 208 -13.42 -13.55 -5.99
N GLY A 209 -12.98 -14.49 -6.84
CA GLY A 209 -11.64 -14.48 -7.46
C GLY A 209 -11.35 -13.35 -8.45
N GLU A 210 -12.37 -12.57 -8.83
CA GLU A 210 -12.21 -11.35 -9.62
C GLU A 210 -12.09 -10.12 -8.72
N ASP A 211 -12.75 -10.14 -7.57
CA ASP A 211 -12.66 -9.08 -6.57
C ASP A 211 -11.34 -9.16 -5.79
N CYS A 212 -10.90 -10.37 -5.38
CA CYS A 212 -9.68 -10.57 -4.61
C CYS A 212 -9.01 -11.90 -4.98
N GLN A 213 -7.68 -11.88 -5.09
CA GLN A 213 -6.86 -13.08 -5.24
C GLN A 213 -5.83 -13.11 -4.12
N GLU A 214 -5.69 -14.24 -3.46
CA GLU A 214 -4.80 -14.42 -2.31
C GLU A 214 -3.79 -15.54 -2.57
N VAL A 215 -2.59 -15.38 -2.03
CA VAL A 215 -1.59 -16.44 -1.96
C VAL A 215 -1.06 -16.55 -0.53
N GLU A 216 -0.96 -17.78 -0.06
CA GLU A 216 -0.29 -18.08 1.20
C GLU A 216 1.22 -18.15 0.98
N ILE A 217 1.95 -17.51 1.88
CA ILE A 217 3.41 -17.53 1.94
C ILE A 217 3.82 -18.48 3.07
N GLN A 218 4.53 -19.53 2.70
CA GLN A 218 5.15 -20.44 3.67
C GLN A 218 6.22 -19.71 4.50
N GLU A 219 6.75 -20.34 5.55
CA GLU A 219 7.79 -19.73 6.38
C GLU A 219 8.97 -19.18 5.56
N GLY A 220 9.53 -18.06 6.02
CA GLY A 220 10.74 -17.49 5.46
C GLY A 220 10.59 -16.13 4.78
N VAL A 221 9.45 -15.44 4.84
CA VAL A 221 9.39 -14.01 4.46
C VAL A 221 9.12 -13.16 5.69
N GLU A 222 10.09 -12.32 6.05
CA GLU A 222 10.03 -11.47 7.23
C GLU A 222 10.36 -10.01 6.90
N VAL A 223 9.65 -9.10 7.55
CA VAL A 223 9.91 -7.66 7.47
C VAL A 223 10.56 -7.20 8.76
N VAL A 224 11.76 -6.63 8.65
CA VAL A 224 12.47 -5.96 9.74
C VAL A 224 11.89 -4.58 9.95
N VAL A 225 11.24 -4.39 11.08
CA VAL A 225 10.78 -3.10 11.58
C VAL A 225 11.84 -2.61 12.57
N SER A 226 12.71 -1.70 12.11
CA SER A 226 13.72 -1.11 12.98
C SER A 226 13.05 -0.19 14.00
N GLU A 227 13.42 -0.32 15.28
CA GLU A 227 13.27 0.80 16.19
C GLU A 227 14.23 1.89 15.72
N GLU A 228 13.72 3.10 15.50
CA GLU A 228 14.55 4.24 15.20
C GLU A 228 15.56 4.37 16.34
N LYS A 229 16.85 4.12 16.08
CA LYS A 229 17.88 4.46 17.05
C LYS A 229 17.75 5.96 17.26
N VAL A 230 17.20 6.36 18.40
CA VAL A 230 17.32 7.72 18.91
C VAL A 230 18.83 8.00 18.90
N ARG A 231 19.30 8.75 17.89
CA ARG A 231 20.61 9.36 17.95
C ARG A 231 20.51 10.32 19.11
N ALA A 232 20.93 9.88 20.29
CA ALA A 232 21.30 10.76 21.37
C ALA A 232 22.36 11.70 20.78
N ARG A 233 21.94 12.91 20.39
CA ARG A 233 22.86 14.02 20.24
C ARG A 233 23.32 14.34 21.65
N LEU A 234 24.51 13.84 21.99
CA LEU A 234 25.32 14.36 23.09
C LEU A 234 25.68 15.83 22.81
#